data_AF-A0A0D0CW96-F1
#
_entry.id   AF-A0A0D0CW96-F1
#
_cell.length_a   1.000
_cell.length_b   1.000
_cell.length_c   1.000
_cell.angle_alpha   90.00
_cell.angle_beta   90.00
_cell.angle_gamma   90.00
#
_symmetry.space_group_name_H-M   'P 1'
#
loop_
_entity.id
_entity.type
_entity.pdbx_description
1 polymer ?
#
loop_
_entity_poly.entity_id
_entity_poly.type
_entity_poly.pdbx_seq_one_letter_code
_entity_poly.pdbx_strand_id
1 'polypeptide(L)'
;MRELIKEHRYQLHDIFNADESGLFYAMPPDHGLSDKQQSGVKGKKNQLMYLFMANADGSMKLPPLIIGKAQKPCAFKNKMGTQLGFYYQNNAKAWMTALLYQEWLLDWDQKLRDEMRKILLLQDNFAGHVIPDTLTNI
;
A
#
# COMPACT_ATOMS: atom_id res chain seq x y z
N MET A 1 6.44 18.01 -12.14
CA MET A 1 7.28 16.86 -11.67
C MET A 1 8.74 17.00 -12.06
N ARG A 2 9.12 17.01 -13.35
CA ARG A 2 10.54 17.14 -13.77
C ARG A 2 11.21 18.43 -13.28
N GLU A 3 10.46 19.51 -13.13
CA GLU A 3 10.97 20.81 -12.65
C GLU A 3 11.23 20.78 -11.14
N LEU A 4 10.31 20.27 -10.33
CA LEU A 4 10.49 20.08 -8.87
C LEU A 4 11.74 19.25 -8.53
N ILE A 5 11.95 18.14 -9.25
CA ILE A 5 13.13 17.28 -9.08
C ILE A 5 14.43 18.05 -9.39
N LYS A 6 14.41 18.87 -10.46
CA LYS A 6 15.57 19.68 -10.86
C LYS A 6 15.86 20.82 -9.88
N GLU A 7 14.82 21.47 -9.39
CA GLU A 7 14.89 22.61 -8.48
C GLU A 7 15.44 22.20 -7.11
N HIS A 8 14.92 21.11 -6.55
CA HIS A 8 15.30 20.62 -5.22
C HIS A 8 16.47 19.63 -5.26
N ARG A 9 16.95 19.27 -6.46
CA ARG A 9 18.10 18.37 -6.69
C ARG A 9 18.03 17.03 -5.95
N TYR A 10 16.83 16.47 -5.81
CA TYR A 10 16.64 15.14 -5.23
C TYR A 10 17.38 14.09 -6.08
N GLN A 11 18.10 13.19 -5.39
CA GLN A 11 18.72 12.03 -6.02
C GLN A 11 17.65 10.98 -6.31
N LEU A 12 17.87 10.13 -7.32
CA LEU A 12 16.90 9.09 -7.69
C LEU A 12 16.61 8.12 -6.54
N HIS A 13 17.58 7.86 -5.66
CA HIS A 13 17.36 7.01 -4.49
C HIS A 13 16.40 7.64 -3.46
N ASP A 14 16.23 8.97 -3.45
CA ASP A 14 15.37 9.74 -2.54
C ASP A 14 14.02 10.12 -3.15
N ILE A 15 13.74 9.72 -4.40
CA ILE A 15 12.43 9.95 -5.02
C ILE A 15 11.65 8.65 -4.90
N PHE A 16 10.55 8.67 -4.16
CA PHE A 16 9.68 7.52 -3.96
C PHE A 16 8.36 7.70 -4.69
N ASN A 17 7.79 6.59 -5.14
CA ASN A 17 6.41 6.54 -5.60
C ASN A 17 5.64 5.56 -4.72
N ALA A 18 4.45 5.95 -4.29
CA ALA A 18 3.49 5.08 -3.62
C ALA A 18 2.23 4.90 -4.45
N ASP A 19 1.70 3.68 -4.47
CA ASP A 19 0.49 3.35 -5.23
C ASP A 19 -0.25 2.14 -4.60
N GLU A 20 -1.57 2.15 -4.71
CA GLU A 20 -2.43 1.10 -4.18
C GLU A 20 -2.89 0.09 -5.24
N SER A 21 -3.00 -1.16 -4.81
CA SER A 21 -3.59 -2.22 -5.62
C SER A 21 -4.53 -3.11 -4.82
N GLY A 22 -5.64 -3.50 -5.45
CA GLY A 22 -6.62 -4.43 -4.90
C GLY A 22 -6.40 -5.86 -5.40
N LEU A 23 -6.29 -6.82 -4.48
CA LEU A 23 -6.22 -8.24 -4.78
C LEU A 23 -7.54 -8.94 -4.43
N PHE A 24 -8.25 -9.46 -5.43
CA PHE A 24 -9.43 -10.28 -5.24
C PHE A 24 -9.08 -11.77 -5.18
N TYR A 25 -8.68 -12.26 -4.01
CA TYR A 25 -8.12 -13.61 -3.85
C TYR A 25 -9.14 -14.76 -3.95
N ALA A 26 -10.43 -14.46 -3.97
CA ALA A 26 -11.50 -15.45 -4.10
C ALA A 26 -12.30 -15.31 -5.41
N MET A 27 -11.76 -14.57 -6.38
CA MET A 27 -12.34 -14.48 -7.72
C MET A 27 -12.00 -15.74 -8.53
N PRO A 28 -12.99 -16.35 -9.21
CA PRO A 28 -12.72 -17.39 -10.19
C PRO A 28 -12.00 -16.80 -11.41
N PRO A 29 -11.31 -17.62 -12.22
CA PRO A 29 -10.73 -17.17 -13.48
C PRO A 29 -11.83 -16.68 -14.44
N ASP A 30 -11.50 -15.67 -15.26
CA ASP A 30 -12.42 -15.09 -16.23
C ASP A 30 -12.79 -16.07 -17.36
N HIS A 31 -11.89 -17.01 -17.64
CA HIS A 31 -12.07 -18.05 -18.65
C HIS A 31 -11.83 -19.43 -18.05
N GLY A 32 -12.76 -20.35 -18.30
CA GLY A 32 -12.58 -21.77 -18.02
C GLY A 32 -11.96 -22.49 -19.21
N LEU A 33 -11.43 -23.70 -18.98
CA LEU A 33 -10.87 -24.57 -20.02
C LEU A 33 -11.93 -25.29 -20.87
N SER A 34 -13.20 -24.88 -20.79
CA SER A 34 -14.29 -25.58 -21.47
C SER A 34 -14.57 -24.97 -22.83
N ASP A 35 -14.55 -25.81 -23.87
CA ASP A 35 -14.99 -25.45 -25.23
C ASP A 35 -16.52 -25.25 -25.33
N LYS A 36 -17.26 -25.50 -24.25
CA LYS A 36 -18.71 -25.33 -24.19
C LYS A 36 -19.05 -24.13 -23.31
N GLN A 37 -20.05 -23.36 -23.73
CA GLN A 37 -20.55 -22.24 -22.94
C GLN A 37 -21.10 -22.74 -21.60
N GLN A 38 -20.43 -22.37 -20.51
CA GLN A 38 -20.84 -22.63 -19.13
C GLN A 38 -21.46 -21.36 -18.54
N SER A 39 -22.41 -21.51 -17.62
CA SER A 39 -22.93 -20.37 -16.84
C SER A 39 -21.82 -19.74 -16.01
N GLY A 40 -21.70 -18.41 -16.02
CA GLY A 40 -20.68 -17.69 -15.25
C GLY A 40 -20.78 -17.97 -13.74
N VAL A 41 -19.65 -18.20 -13.09
CA VAL A 41 -19.58 -18.38 -11.64
C VAL A 41 -19.56 -17.01 -10.96
N LYS A 42 -20.53 -16.77 -10.06
CA LYS A 42 -20.56 -15.52 -9.27
C LYS A 42 -19.39 -15.53 -8.26
N GLY A 43 -18.34 -14.78 -8.57
CA GLY A 43 -17.17 -14.65 -7.71
C GLY A 43 -17.47 -13.96 -6.38
N LYS A 44 -16.77 -14.39 -5.32
CA LYS A 44 -16.74 -13.66 -4.04
C LYS A 44 -15.70 -12.55 -4.17
N LYS A 45 -16.14 -11.29 -4.11
CA LYS A 45 -15.26 -10.10 -4.10
C LYS A 45 -14.60 -9.91 -2.73
N ASN A 46 -13.92 -10.95 -2.26
CA ASN A 46 -13.06 -10.85 -1.09
C ASN A 46 -11.76 -10.19 -1.53
N GLN A 47 -11.56 -8.97 -1.02
CA GLN A 47 -10.46 -8.10 -1.42
C GLN A 47 -9.49 -7.90 -0.27
N LEU A 48 -8.22 -7.86 -0.61
CA LEU A 48 -7.17 -7.21 0.18
C LEU A 48 -6.70 -5.99 -0.59
N MET A 49 -6.39 -4.91 0.11
CA MET A 49 -5.74 -3.75 -0.47
C MET A 49 -4.28 -3.73 -0.03
N TYR A 50 -3.41 -3.41 -0.97
CA TYR A 50 -1.97 -3.30 -0.77
C TYR A 50 -1.56 -1.88 -1.12
N LEU A 51 -0.80 -1.23 -0.23
CA LEU A 51 -0.06 -0.02 -0.55
C LEU A 51 1.41 -0.40 -0.74
N PHE A 52 1.94 -0.09 -1.90
CA PHE A 52 3.34 -0.31 -2.26
C PHE A 52 4.08 1.02 -2.29
N MET A 53 5.36 1.00 -1.91
CA MET A 53 6.23 2.16 -2.05
C MET A 53 7.64 1.71 -2.44
N ALA A 54 8.21 2.35 -3.46
CA ALA A 54 9.55 2.09 -3.96
C ALA A 54 10.22 3.37 -4.45
N ASN A 55 11.55 3.42 -4.43
CA ASN A 55 12.29 4.54 -4.97
C ASN A 55 12.54 4.44 -6.49
N ALA A 56 12.89 5.57 -7.10
CA ALA A 56 12.97 5.72 -8.54
C ALA A 56 14.13 4.93 -9.18
N ASP A 57 15.20 4.65 -8.43
CA ASP A 57 16.29 3.78 -8.89
C ASP A 57 16.08 2.29 -8.58
N GLY A 58 15.02 1.96 -7.82
CA GLY A 58 14.63 0.59 -7.48
C GLY A 58 15.49 -0.10 -6.41
N SER A 59 16.44 0.61 -5.80
CA SER A 59 17.31 0.07 -4.73
C SER A 59 16.56 -0.19 -3.42
N MET A 60 15.43 0.49 -3.21
CA MET A 60 14.63 0.39 -2.00
C MET A 60 13.15 0.15 -2.30
N LYS A 61 12.60 -0.88 -1.66
CA LYS A 61 11.16 -1.21 -1.69
C LYS A 61 10.71 -1.46 -0.26
N LEU A 62 9.69 -0.74 0.18
CA LEU A 62 9.14 -0.93 1.52
C LEU A 62 8.28 -2.20 1.56
N PRO A 63 8.23 -2.90 2.71
CA PRO A 63 7.22 -3.92 2.94
C PRO A 63 5.82 -3.32 2.71
N PRO A 64 4.94 -4.00 1.96
CA PRO A 64 3.62 -3.44 1.67
C PRO A 64 2.77 -3.35 2.94
N LEU A 65 1.98 -2.29 3.04
CA LEU A 65 0.87 -2.23 3.98
C LEU A 65 -0.30 -3.04 3.39
N ILE A 66 -0.78 -4.01 4.15
CA ILE A 66 -1.89 -4.89 3.75
C ILE A 66 -3.13 -4.50 4.56
N ILE A 67 -4.24 -4.21 3.88
CA ILE A 67 -5.52 -3.89 4.51
C ILE A 67 -6.55 -4.96 4.14
N GLY A 68 -7.13 -5.60 5.14
CA GLY A 68 -8.25 -6.54 4.93
C GLY A 68 -9.49 -6.17 5.74
N LYS A 69 -10.53 -7.01 5.64
CA LYS A 69 -11.80 -6.77 6.33
C LYS A 69 -11.76 -7.15 7.81
N ALA A 70 -11.21 -8.31 8.11
CA ALA A 70 -11.21 -8.88 9.45
C ALA A 70 -9.99 -8.39 10.24
N GLN A 71 -10.17 -7.92 11.47
CA GLN A 71 -9.05 -7.55 12.34
C GLN A 71 -8.08 -8.71 12.60
N LYS A 72 -8.63 -9.92 12.78
CA LYS A 72 -7.85 -11.15 12.95
C LYS A 72 -8.40 -12.22 12.00
N PRO A 73 -7.91 -12.27 10.74
CA PRO A 73 -8.30 -13.31 9.80
C PRO A 73 -8.03 -14.71 10.38
N CYS A 74 -8.94 -15.66 10.19
CA CYS A 74 -8.74 -17.05 10.66
C CYS A 74 -7.43 -17.65 10.12
N ALA A 75 -7.01 -17.24 8.92
CA ALA A 75 -5.73 -17.63 8.31
C ALA A 75 -4.52 -17.30 9.18
N PHE A 76 -4.60 -16.29 10.06
CA PHE A 76 -3.49 -15.88 10.91
C PHE A 76 -3.35 -16.76 12.16
N LYS A 77 -4.26 -17.71 12.41
CA LYS A 77 -4.21 -18.63 13.56
C LYS A 77 -4.01 -17.87 14.89
N ASN A 78 -4.80 -16.83 15.12
CA ASN A 78 -4.76 -15.93 16.28
C ASN A 78 -3.49 -15.08 16.44
N LYS A 79 -2.61 -15.04 15.44
CA LYS A 79 -1.46 -14.15 15.40
C LYS A 79 -1.82 -12.80 14.77
N MET A 80 -1.05 -11.77 15.09
CA MET A 80 -1.07 -10.49 14.38
C MET A 80 -0.23 -10.57 13.11
N GLY A 81 -0.48 -9.68 12.14
CA GLY A 81 0.34 -9.61 10.92
C GLY A 81 1.82 -9.38 11.23
N THR A 82 2.12 -8.52 12.22
CA THR A 82 3.49 -8.24 12.66
C THR A 82 4.20 -9.49 13.20
N GLN A 83 3.49 -10.37 13.90
CA GLN A 83 4.02 -11.67 14.35
C GLN A 83 4.26 -12.66 13.20
N LEU A 84 3.66 -12.40 12.04
CA LEU A 84 3.84 -13.16 10.80
C LEU A 84 4.81 -12.48 9.82
N GLY A 85 5.37 -11.31 10.19
CA GLY A 85 6.38 -10.60 9.41
C GLY A 85 5.82 -9.65 8.35
N PHE A 86 4.55 -9.25 8.42
CA PHE A 86 3.97 -8.27 7.49
C PHE A 86 3.12 -7.22 8.20
N TYR A 87 3.04 -6.03 7.62
CA TYR A 87 2.24 -4.95 8.19
C TYR A 87 0.78 -5.11 7.74
N TYR A 88 -0.11 -5.38 8.70
CA TYR A 88 -1.51 -5.64 8.45
C TYR A 88 -2.39 -4.71 9.26
N GLN A 89 -3.35 -4.09 8.57
CA GLN A 89 -4.41 -3.29 9.16
C GLN A 89 -5.78 -3.80 8.70
N ASN A 90 -6.84 -3.36 9.37
CA ASN A 90 -8.19 -3.74 9.00
C ASN A 90 -9.14 -2.55 8.86
N ASN A 91 -10.02 -2.65 7.87
CA ASN A 91 -11.15 -1.76 7.67
C ASN A 91 -12.31 -2.62 7.15
N ALA A 92 -13.54 -2.41 7.63
CA ALA A 92 -14.70 -3.21 7.22
C ALA A 92 -14.90 -3.28 5.69
N LYS A 93 -14.47 -2.23 4.96
CA LYS A 93 -14.50 -2.20 3.50
C LYS A 93 -13.30 -2.88 2.84
N ALA A 94 -12.18 -3.07 3.56
CA ALA A 94 -10.85 -3.41 3.04
C ALA A 94 -10.30 -2.37 2.06
N TRP A 95 -10.50 -1.09 2.38
CA TRP A 95 -10.04 0.05 1.61
C TRP A 95 -9.14 0.93 2.47
N MET A 96 -8.25 1.68 1.82
CA MET A 96 -7.43 2.71 2.43
C MET A 96 -8.32 3.78 3.02
N THR A 97 -7.92 4.31 4.17
CA THR A 97 -8.56 5.45 4.81
C THR A 97 -7.49 6.46 5.14
N ALA A 98 -7.87 7.74 5.24
CA ALA A 98 -6.96 8.81 5.62
C ALA A 98 -6.21 8.48 6.92
N LEU A 99 -6.90 7.96 7.94
CA LEU A 99 -6.28 7.59 9.21
C LEU A 99 -5.19 6.52 9.04
N LEU A 100 -5.50 5.40 8.37
CA LEU A 100 -4.53 4.32 8.14
C LEU A 100 -3.34 4.79 7.30
N TYR A 101 -3.59 5.66 6.32
CA TYR A 101 -2.55 6.25 5.48
C TYR A 101 -1.63 7.17 6.31
N GLN A 102 -2.20 8.04 7.14
CA GLN A 102 -1.47 8.95 8.02
C GLN A 102 -0.61 8.21 9.04
N GLU A 103 -1.16 7.20 9.71
CA GLU A 103 -0.41 6.36 10.67
C GLU A 103 0.79 5.71 9.98
N TRP A 104 0.58 5.11 8.81
CA TRP A 104 1.65 4.49 8.04
C TRP A 104 2.72 5.49 7.58
N LEU A 105 2.30 6.68 7.14
CA LEU A 105 3.21 7.71 6.65
C LEU A 105 4.03 8.33 7.78
N LEU A 106 3.44 8.53 8.96
CA LEU A 106 4.13 9.01 10.16
C LEU A 106 5.18 8.00 10.67
N ASP A 107 4.86 6.70 10.63
CA ASP A 107 5.82 5.63 10.95
C ASP A 107 7.02 5.63 9.99
N TRP A 108 6.81 5.96 8.72
CA TRP A 108 7.89 6.08 7.74
C TRP A 108 8.71 7.36 7.92
N ASP A 109 8.05 8.49 8.13
CA ASP A 109 8.68 9.79 8.40
C ASP A 109 9.56 9.75 9.66
N GLN A 110 9.15 9.01 10.70
CA GLN A 110 9.98 8.79 11.89
C GLN A 110 11.28 8.05 11.54
N LYS A 111 11.22 6.99 10.71
CA LYS A 111 12.44 6.25 10.31
C LYS A 111 13.38 7.13 9.49
N LEU A 112 12.82 7.96 8.61
CA LEU A 112 13.60 8.92 7.83
C LEU A 112 14.24 10.00 8.72
N ARG A 113 13.57 10.45 9.78
CA ARG A 113 14.17 11.32 10.81
C ARG A 113 15.37 10.66 11.48
N ASP A 114 15.23 9.40 11.89
CA ASP A 114 16.29 8.65 12.55
C ASP A 114 17.51 8.46 11.61
N GLU A 115 17.26 8.34 10.30
CA GLU A 115 18.28 8.28 9.25
C GLU A 115 18.80 9.65 8.79
N MET A 116 18.29 10.76 9.34
CA MET A 116 18.54 12.14 8.88
C MET A 116 18.32 12.33 7.38
N ARG A 117 17.38 11.59 6.81
CA ARG A 117 17.13 11.50 5.38
C ARG A 117 15.87 12.27 5.02
N LYS A 118 15.91 13.02 3.92
CA LYS A 118 14.74 13.67 3.32
C LYS A 118 14.46 13.07 1.96
N ILE A 119 13.20 12.77 1.68
CA ILE A 119 12.78 12.20 0.41
C ILE A 119 11.79 13.13 -0.29
N LEU A 120 11.43 12.76 -1.52
CA LEU A 120 10.28 13.27 -2.25
C LEU A 120 9.32 12.10 -2.47
N LEU A 121 8.11 12.16 -1.93
CA LEU A 121 7.07 11.17 -2.20
C LEU A 121 6.11 11.62 -3.31
N LEU A 122 6.00 10.81 -4.35
CA LEU A 122 5.02 10.93 -5.42
C LEU A 122 3.84 9.99 -5.12
N GLN A 123 2.63 10.54 -5.21
CA GLN A 123 1.38 9.81 -5.01
C GLN A 123 0.29 10.40 -5.91
N ASP A 124 -0.78 9.64 -6.13
CA ASP A 124 -1.94 10.13 -6.87
C ASP A 124 -2.82 11.08 -6.01
N ASN A 125 -3.79 11.73 -6.66
CA ASN A 125 -4.73 12.63 -6.00
C ASN A 125 -5.96 11.88 -5.46
N PHE A 126 -5.74 10.88 -4.61
CA PHE A 126 -6.80 10.12 -3.95
C PHE A 126 -7.27 10.81 -2.67
N ALA A 127 -8.58 10.78 -2.40
CA ALA A 127 -9.16 11.44 -1.21
C ALA A 127 -8.68 10.84 0.13
N GLY A 128 -8.12 9.64 0.13
CA GLY A 128 -7.48 9.03 1.31
C GLY A 128 -6.05 9.52 1.56
N HIS A 129 -5.40 10.16 0.58
CA HIS A 129 -4.05 10.72 0.70
C HIS A 129 -4.07 12.06 1.42
N VAL A 130 -4.52 12.04 2.68
CA VAL A 130 -4.51 13.23 3.54
C VAL A 130 -3.17 13.29 4.26
N ILE A 131 -2.36 14.28 3.90
CA ILE A 131 -1.02 14.47 4.46
C ILE A 131 -1.15 15.03 5.90
N PRO A 132 -0.48 14.43 6.90
CA PRO A 132 -0.38 15.03 8.24
C PRO A 132 0.43 16.34 8.22
N ASP A 133 -0.02 17.35 8.98
CA ASP A 133 0.69 18.63 9.11
C ASP A 133 2.06 18.50 9.83
N THR A 134 2.31 17.37 10.48
CA THR A 134 3.49 17.12 11.31
C THR A 134 4.65 16.45 10.57
N LEU A 135 4.53 16.17 9.26
CA LEU A 135 5.62 15.57 8.50
C LEU A 135 6.80 16.52 8.36
N THR A 136 8.02 15.98 8.45
CA THR A 136 9.25 16.80 8.39
C THR A 136 10.26 16.32 7.34
N ASN A 137 10.17 15.06 6.91
CA ASN A 137 11.20 14.38 6.12
C ASN A 137 10.69 13.77 4.80
N ILE A 138 9.39 13.86 4.52
CA ILE A 138 8.74 13.38 3.28
C ILE A 138 8.18 14.55 2.47
#